data_AF-A0A849FUR2-F1
#
_entry.id   AF-A0A849FUR2-F1
#
_cell.length_a   1.000
_cell.length_b   1.000
_cell.length_c   1.000
_cell.angle_alpha   90.00
_cell.angle_beta   90.00
_cell.angle_gamma   90.00
#
_symmetry.space_group_name_H-M   'P 1'
#
loop_
_entity.id
_entity.type
_entity.pdbx_description
1 polymer ?
#
loop_
_entity_poly.entity_id
_entity_poly.type
_entity_poly.pdbx_seq_one_letter_code
_entity_poly.pdbx_strand_id
1 'polypeptide(L)'
;MADIQDPENTILIELKDGTVTIELMADVAPLHAARMRELARSGAYDNVVFHRVIDGFMAQTGDVANGNFEKDFNIRMAGTGGSDLPDLPAEFSKLPHDRGTLGAARSQNPNSANSQFFINFSDNHFLNGQYTVYGRVIEGMEHVDAIVRGEPPMNPDRMLSVKVAADA
;
A
#
# COMPACT_ATOMS: atom_id res chain seq x y z
N MET A 1 2.82 -20.07 -5.01
CA MET A 1 1.79 -19.42 -5.83
C MET A 1 0.48 -19.61 -5.11
N ALA A 2 0.05 -18.56 -4.43
CA ALA A 2 -1.24 -18.45 -3.80
C ALA A 2 -2.35 -18.85 -4.79
N ASP A 3 -3.41 -19.42 -4.23
CA ASP A 3 -4.64 -19.68 -4.95
C ASP A 3 -5.30 -18.33 -5.24
N ILE A 4 -4.98 -17.72 -6.39
CA ILE A 4 -5.57 -16.45 -6.81
C ILE A 4 -7.00 -16.73 -7.27
N GLN A 5 -7.97 -16.45 -6.41
CA GLN A 5 -9.39 -16.67 -6.69
C GLN A 5 -9.98 -15.59 -7.60
N ASP A 6 -9.53 -14.35 -7.41
CA ASP A 6 -9.96 -13.20 -8.21
C ASP A 6 -8.72 -12.41 -8.72
N PRO A 7 -8.26 -12.69 -9.95
CA PRO A 7 -7.12 -11.99 -10.54
C PRO A 7 -7.33 -10.48 -10.72
N GLU A 8 -8.57 -10.01 -10.90
CA GLU A 8 -8.86 -8.58 -11.04
C GLU A 8 -8.68 -7.85 -9.70
N ASN A 9 -9.04 -8.49 -8.60
CA ASN A 9 -8.84 -7.98 -7.26
C ASN A 9 -7.52 -8.43 -6.62
N THR A 10 -6.55 -8.89 -7.41
CA THR A 10 -5.23 -9.27 -6.88
C THR A 10 -4.14 -8.34 -7.40
N ILE A 11 -3.32 -7.82 -6.50
CA ILE A 11 -2.16 -6.98 -6.79
C ILE A 11 -0.88 -7.76 -6.54
N LEU A 12 0.04 -7.69 -7.50
CA LEU A 12 1.39 -8.23 -7.41
C LEU A 12 2.36 -7.07 -7.24
N ILE A 13 3.05 -7.02 -6.11
CA ILE A 13 4.11 -6.05 -5.84
C ILE A 13 5.44 -6.77 -5.94
N GLU A 14 6.25 -6.41 -6.92
CA GLU A 14 7.62 -6.93 -7.04
C GLU A 14 8.55 -6.10 -6.15
N LEU A 15 9.21 -6.77 -5.20
CA LEU A 15 10.28 -6.20 -4.37
C LEU A 15 11.61 -6.83 -4.75
N LYS A 16 12.73 -6.25 -4.28
CA LYS A 16 14.08 -6.80 -4.53
C LYS A 16 14.25 -8.24 -4.00
N ASP A 17 13.50 -8.60 -2.96
CA ASP A 17 13.60 -9.88 -2.27
C ASP A 17 12.58 -10.91 -2.77
N GLY A 18 11.59 -10.50 -3.57
CA GLY A 18 10.54 -11.34 -4.14
C GLY A 18 9.19 -10.64 -4.30
N THR A 19 8.20 -11.38 -4.79
CA THR A 19 6.85 -10.87 -5.07
C THR A 19 5.95 -10.96 -3.84
N VAL A 20 5.24 -9.88 -3.52
CA VAL A 20 4.17 -9.84 -2.52
C VAL A 20 2.83 -9.88 -3.26
N THR A 21 1.99 -10.86 -2.93
CA THR A 21 0.66 -10.99 -3.50
C THR A 21 -0.38 -10.48 -2.51
N ILE A 22 -1.23 -9.56 -2.97
CA ILE A 22 -2.22 -8.88 -2.15
C ILE A 22 -3.60 -9.09 -2.77
N GLU A 23 -4.53 -9.56 -1.95
CA GLU A 23 -5.95 -9.63 -2.28
C GLU A 23 -6.65 -8.34 -1.84
N LEU A 24 -7.34 -7.69 -2.76
CA LEU A 24 -8.15 -6.49 -2.50
C LEU A 24 -9.56 -6.88 -2.08
N MET A 25 -10.07 -6.20 -1.05
CA MET A 25 -11.39 -6.44 -0.48
C MET A 25 -12.41 -5.47 -1.08
N ALA A 26 -12.71 -5.64 -2.37
CA ALA A 26 -13.59 -4.73 -3.11
C ALA A 26 -15.02 -4.67 -2.55
N ASP A 27 -15.49 -5.72 -1.87
CA ASP A 27 -16.79 -5.72 -1.18
C ASP A 27 -16.82 -4.84 0.08
N VAL A 28 -15.64 -4.57 0.66
CA VAL A 28 -15.48 -3.82 1.91
C VAL A 28 -15.18 -2.35 1.62
N ALA A 29 -14.25 -2.11 0.70
CA ALA A 29 -13.77 -0.78 0.34
C ALA A 29 -13.63 -0.67 -1.20
N PRO A 30 -14.76 -0.61 -1.93
CA PRO A 30 -14.77 -0.64 -3.39
C PRO A 30 -14.01 0.53 -4.01
N LEU A 31 -14.07 1.73 -3.44
CA LEU A 31 -13.41 2.90 -4.00
C LEU A 31 -11.89 2.81 -3.85
N HIS A 32 -11.40 2.37 -2.69
CA HIS A 32 -9.96 2.17 -2.48
C HIS A 32 -9.40 1.02 -3.31
N ALA A 33 -10.13 -0.10 -3.42
CA ALA A 33 -9.74 -1.20 -4.28
C ALA A 33 -9.66 -0.76 -5.76
N ALA A 34 -10.66 -0.02 -6.24
CA ALA A 34 -10.64 0.54 -7.60
C ALA A 34 -9.47 1.50 -7.83
N ARG A 35 -9.20 2.39 -6.88
CA ARG A 35 -8.06 3.33 -6.95
C ARG A 35 -6.73 2.61 -7.01
N MET A 36 -6.54 1.57 -6.19
CA MET A 36 -5.28 0.81 -6.20
C MET A 36 -5.07 0.12 -7.56
N ARG A 37 -6.13 -0.45 -8.15
CA ARG A 37 -6.06 -1.03 -9.50
C ARG A 37 -5.73 0.01 -10.57
N GLU A 38 -6.37 1.18 -10.52
CA GLU A 38 -6.13 2.27 -11.47
C GLU A 38 -4.67 2.76 -11.42
N LEU A 39 -4.13 2.95 -10.21
CA LEU A 39 -2.76 3.40 -10.02
C LEU A 39 -1.73 2.30 -10.33
N ALA A 40 -2.04 1.03 -10.07
CA ALA A 40 -1.22 -0.10 -10.49
C ALA A 40 -1.18 -0.22 -12.04
N ARG A 41 -2.34 -0.19 -12.71
CA ARG A 41 -2.46 -0.28 -14.16
C ARG A 41 -1.78 0.86 -14.91
N SER A 42 -1.76 2.05 -14.32
CA SER A 42 -1.06 3.21 -14.90
C SER A 42 0.46 3.18 -14.66
N GLY A 43 0.98 2.23 -13.87
CA GLY A 43 2.38 2.16 -13.48
C GLY A 43 2.79 3.25 -12.48
N ALA A 44 1.84 3.97 -11.88
CA ALA A 44 2.13 5.09 -10.98
C ALA A 44 2.89 4.66 -9.71
N TYR A 45 2.70 3.41 -9.28
CA TYR A 45 3.38 2.85 -8.12
C TYR A 45 4.78 2.30 -8.42
N ASP A 46 5.16 2.17 -9.70
CA ASP A 46 6.46 1.62 -10.07
C ASP A 46 7.58 2.53 -9.55
N ASN A 47 8.58 1.92 -8.93
CA ASN A 47 9.69 2.56 -8.23
C ASN A 47 9.32 3.46 -7.04
N VAL A 48 8.08 3.42 -6.55
CA VAL A 48 7.70 4.18 -5.34
C VAL A 48 8.28 3.53 -4.09
N VAL A 49 8.94 4.34 -3.26
CA VAL A 49 9.65 3.88 -2.07
C VAL A 49 8.74 3.64 -0.88
N PHE A 50 9.17 2.76 0.01
CA PHE A 50 8.67 2.66 1.39
C PHE A 50 9.34 3.75 2.23
N HIS A 51 8.69 4.91 2.28
CA HIS A 51 9.27 6.11 2.91
C HIS A 51 9.13 6.10 4.43
N ARG A 52 8.26 5.27 5.01
CA ARG A 52 8.04 5.20 6.45
C ARG A 52 7.76 3.78 6.88
N VAL A 53 8.70 3.17 7.60
CA VAL A 53 8.67 1.75 7.95
C VAL A 53 9.03 1.60 9.42
N ILE A 54 8.06 1.20 10.23
CA ILE A 54 8.18 1.13 11.69
C ILE A 54 8.05 -0.32 12.12
N ASP A 55 9.09 -0.82 12.77
CA ASP A 55 9.11 -2.18 13.26
C ASP A 55 8.01 -2.42 14.31
N GLY A 56 7.32 -3.57 14.19
CA GLY A 56 6.16 -3.86 15.03
C GLY A 56 4.97 -2.92 14.84
N PHE A 57 4.91 -2.22 13.71
CA PHE A 57 3.74 -1.42 13.34
C PHE A 57 3.39 -1.60 11.86
N MET A 58 4.01 -0.88 10.93
CA MET A 58 3.64 -0.93 9.51
C MET A 58 4.75 -0.47 8.56
N ALA A 59 4.60 -0.82 7.29
CA ALA A 59 5.35 -0.28 6.16
C ALA A 59 4.42 0.58 5.28
N GLN A 60 4.67 1.89 5.23
CA GLN A 60 3.91 2.86 4.45
C GLN A 60 4.64 3.25 3.16
N THR A 61 3.87 3.31 2.07
CA THR A 61 4.32 3.61 0.72
C THR A 61 3.21 4.31 -0.09
N GLY A 62 3.35 4.40 -1.41
CA GLY A 62 2.33 4.90 -2.33
C GLY A 62 2.29 6.42 -2.48
N ASP A 63 3.32 7.15 -2.05
CA ASP A 63 3.46 8.57 -2.39
C ASP A 63 4.00 8.66 -3.83
N VAL A 64 3.08 8.69 -4.79
CA VAL A 64 3.42 8.69 -6.22
C VAL A 64 3.95 10.05 -6.71
N ALA A 65 3.80 11.12 -5.93
CA ALA A 65 4.27 12.46 -6.30
C ALA A 65 5.73 12.71 -5.88
N ASN A 66 6.14 12.25 -4.69
CA ASN A 66 7.47 12.53 -4.14
C ASN A 66 8.29 11.27 -3.86
N GLY A 67 7.65 10.10 -3.82
CA GLY A 67 8.26 8.85 -3.43
C GLY A 67 8.77 8.00 -4.58
N ASN A 68 8.57 8.40 -5.84
CA ASN A 68 9.06 7.64 -6.99
C ASN A 68 10.58 7.84 -7.13
N PHE A 69 11.37 6.77 -7.00
CA PHE A 69 12.82 6.86 -7.01
C PHE A 69 13.41 7.25 -8.37
N GLU A 70 12.69 6.98 -9.45
CA GLU A 70 13.14 7.26 -10.83
C GLU A 70 12.56 8.56 -11.39
N LYS A 71 11.55 9.13 -10.72
CA LYS A 71 10.86 10.34 -11.16
C LYS A 71 10.54 11.26 -9.98
N ASP A 72 11.04 12.49 -10.04
CA ASP A 72 10.71 13.54 -9.05
C ASP A 72 10.96 13.14 -7.58
N PHE A 73 11.95 12.26 -7.37
CA PHE A 73 12.26 11.71 -6.05
C PHE A 73 12.68 12.78 -5.04
N ASN A 74 11.95 12.88 -3.94
CA ASN A 74 12.31 13.72 -2.81
C ASN A 74 11.94 13.05 -1.49
N ILE A 75 12.91 12.33 -0.91
CA ILE A 75 12.72 11.62 0.36
C ILE A 75 12.29 12.52 1.53
N ARG A 76 12.59 13.83 1.48
CA ARG A 76 12.16 14.78 2.52
C ARG A 76 10.68 15.16 2.41
N MET A 77 10.10 14.98 1.23
CA MET A 77 8.69 15.26 0.93
C MET A 77 7.86 13.98 0.85
N ALA A 78 8.49 12.81 0.79
CA ALA A 78 7.80 11.53 0.76
C ALA A 78 6.91 11.35 2.01
N GLY A 79 5.65 11.03 1.78
CA GLY A 79 4.58 10.98 2.79
C GLY A 79 3.64 12.18 2.74
N THR A 80 3.95 13.23 1.98
CA THR A 80 3.11 14.44 1.85
C THR A 80 2.36 14.51 0.52
N GLY A 81 2.70 13.66 -0.45
CA GLY A 81 2.11 13.67 -1.78
C GLY A 81 0.97 12.66 -1.99
N GLY A 82 0.39 12.72 -3.18
CA GLY A 82 -0.68 11.84 -3.64
C GLY A 82 -0.67 11.76 -5.16
N SER A 83 -1.62 11.03 -5.73
CA SER A 83 -1.87 11.05 -7.17
C SER A 83 -2.63 12.31 -7.59
N ASP A 84 -2.70 12.57 -8.90
CA ASP A 84 -3.53 13.64 -9.47
C ASP A 84 -5.06 13.36 -9.37
N LEU A 85 -5.43 12.18 -8.86
CA LEU A 85 -6.82 11.78 -8.68
C LEU A 85 -7.40 12.40 -7.40
N PRO A 86 -8.73 12.60 -7.31
CA PRO A 86 -9.35 13.17 -6.13
C PRO A 86 -9.20 12.27 -4.90
N ASP A 87 -9.27 12.89 -3.72
CA ASP A 87 -9.29 12.16 -2.45
C ASP A 87 -10.53 11.26 -2.34
N LEU A 88 -10.36 10.16 -1.62
CA LEU A 88 -11.39 9.16 -1.38
C LEU A 88 -12.06 9.39 -0.02
N PRO A 89 -13.39 9.22 0.06
CA PRO A 89 -14.07 9.15 1.35
C PRO A 89 -13.62 7.90 2.10
N ALA A 90 -13.60 7.98 3.44
CA ALA A 90 -13.31 6.82 4.27
C ALA A 90 -14.35 5.70 4.07
N GLU A 91 -13.88 4.46 3.93
CA GLU A 91 -14.70 3.24 3.80
C GLU A 91 -14.46 2.37 5.04
N PHE A 92 -14.75 2.93 6.22
CA PHE A 92 -14.52 2.24 7.49
C PHE A 92 -15.35 0.96 7.59
N SER A 93 -14.71 -0.11 8.08
CA SER A 93 -15.34 -1.42 8.26
C SER A 93 -15.06 -1.97 9.66
N LYS A 94 -15.64 -3.13 9.97
CA LYS A 94 -15.36 -3.87 11.21
C LYS A 94 -14.14 -4.78 11.08
N LEU A 95 -13.46 -4.77 9.94
CA LEU A 95 -12.27 -5.58 9.76
C LEU A 95 -11.16 -5.08 10.67
N PRO A 96 -10.45 -5.98 11.36
CA PRO A 96 -9.32 -5.62 12.17
C PRO A 96 -8.11 -5.28 11.29
N HIS A 97 -7.29 -4.34 11.75
CA HIS A 97 -5.95 -4.10 11.24
C HIS A 97 -4.98 -5.16 11.77
N ASP A 98 -5.18 -6.41 11.36
CA ASP A 98 -4.29 -7.52 11.69
C ASP A 98 -3.02 -7.48 10.84
N ARG A 99 -2.00 -8.24 11.26
CA ARG A 99 -0.79 -8.45 10.44
C ARG A 99 -1.14 -8.85 8.99
N GLY A 100 -0.47 -8.20 8.04
CA GLY A 100 -0.64 -8.42 6.60
C GLY A 100 -1.83 -7.68 5.99
N THR A 101 -2.68 -7.00 6.77
CA THR A 101 -3.73 -6.15 6.19
C THR A 101 -3.17 -4.86 5.60
N LEU A 102 -3.84 -4.37 4.55
CA LEU A 102 -3.58 -3.07 3.93
C LEU A 102 -4.54 -2.03 4.48
N GLY A 103 -3.98 -0.92 4.96
CA GLY A 103 -4.73 0.26 5.36
C GLY A 103 -4.46 1.45 4.45
N ALA A 104 -5.49 2.25 4.18
CA ALA A 104 -5.34 3.50 3.44
C ALA A 104 -4.68 4.57 4.32
N ALA A 105 -3.58 5.17 3.85
CA ALA A 105 -2.96 6.28 4.56
C ALA A 105 -3.73 7.58 4.26
N ARG A 106 -3.84 8.44 5.27
CA ARG A 106 -4.60 9.70 5.20
C ARG A 106 -4.02 10.75 6.15
N SER A 107 -4.39 12.01 5.91
CA SER A 107 -4.19 13.09 6.87
C SER A 107 -5.20 13.00 8.04
N GLN A 108 -5.27 14.05 8.85
CA GLN A 108 -6.27 14.15 9.93
C GLN A 108 -7.71 14.06 9.41
N ASN A 109 -7.97 14.55 8.20
CA ASN A 109 -9.28 14.40 7.57
C ASN A 109 -9.52 12.93 7.18
N PRO A 110 -10.57 12.27 7.69
CA PRO A 110 -10.93 10.90 7.31
C PRO A 110 -11.04 10.68 5.79
N ASN A 111 -11.49 11.70 5.06
CA ASN A 111 -11.75 11.64 3.61
C ASN A 111 -10.60 12.23 2.79
N SER A 112 -9.35 12.03 3.23
CA SER A 112 -8.14 12.51 2.55
C SER A 112 -7.21 11.39 2.09
N ALA A 113 -7.72 10.15 2.08
CA ALA A 113 -6.97 9.05 1.50
C ALA A 113 -6.84 9.28 -0.02
N ASN A 114 -5.66 9.01 -0.57
CA ASN A 114 -5.41 9.23 -2.00
C ASN A 114 -4.71 8.01 -2.62
N SER A 115 -3.38 8.05 -2.77
CA SER A 115 -2.59 6.96 -3.34
C SER A 115 -1.77 6.18 -2.30
N GLN A 116 -1.52 6.79 -1.14
CA GLN A 116 -0.68 6.21 -0.10
C GLN A 116 -1.40 5.11 0.68
N PHE A 117 -0.67 4.07 1.04
CA PHE A 117 -1.16 2.94 1.82
C PHE A 117 -0.07 2.36 2.71
N PHE A 118 -0.47 1.54 3.66
CA PHE A 118 0.44 0.84 4.55
C PHE A 118 0.08 -0.63 4.72
N ILE A 119 1.09 -1.48 4.91
CA ILE A 119 0.95 -2.90 5.21
C ILE A 119 1.32 -3.12 6.69
N ASN A 120 0.43 -3.75 7.45
CA ASN A 120 0.63 -3.98 8.88
C ASN A 120 1.64 -5.12 9.14
N PHE A 121 2.68 -4.84 9.95
CA PHE A 121 3.62 -5.87 10.42
C PHE A 121 3.10 -6.68 11.59
N SER A 122 2.16 -6.11 12.33
CA SER A 122 1.61 -6.68 13.56
C SER A 122 0.13 -6.30 13.67
N ASP A 123 -0.52 -6.85 14.68
CA ASP A 123 -1.92 -6.54 14.97
C ASP A 123 -2.01 -5.13 15.55
N ASN A 124 -2.53 -4.20 14.76
CA ASN A 124 -2.63 -2.78 15.04
C ASN A 124 -4.08 -2.39 15.36
N HIS A 125 -4.71 -3.12 16.28
CA HIS A 125 -6.14 -2.99 16.58
C HIS A 125 -6.58 -1.59 17.05
N PHE A 126 -5.63 -0.76 17.49
CA PHE A 126 -5.90 0.64 17.81
C PHE A 126 -6.31 1.47 16.57
N LEU A 127 -6.03 1.01 15.35
CA LEU A 127 -6.47 1.62 14.10
C LEU A 127 -7.91 1.21 13.69
N ASN A 128 -8.48 0.19 14.32
CA ASN A 128 -9.79 -0.38 13.96
C ASN A 128 -10.89 0.69 14.01
N GLY A 129 -11.71 0.75 12.95
CA GLY A 129 -12.77 1.75 12.81
C GLY A 129 -12.29 3.19 12.58
N GLN A 130 -10.97 3.42 12.45
CA GLN A 130 -10.37 4.74 12.22
C GLN A 130 -9.65 4.84 10.87
N TYR A 131 -9.32 3.71 10.26
CA TYR A 131 -8.67 3.63 8.96
C TYR A 131 -9.40 2.60 8.07
N THR A 132 -9.38 2.84 6.76
CA THR A 132 -9.97 1.93 5.77
C THR A 132 -9.05 0.74 5.60
N VAL A 133 -9.51 -0.47 5.95
CA VAL A 133 -8.89 -1.73 5.52
C VAL A 133 -9.48 -2.12 4.18
N TYR A 134 -8.64 -2.33 3.17
CA TYR A 134 -9.11 -2.60 1.80
C TYR A 134 -8.34 -3.71 1.07
N GLY A 135 -7.41 -4.39 1.75
CA GLY A 135 -6.72 -5.54 1.19
C GLY A 135 -5.94 -6.32 2.23
N ARG A 136 -5.34 -7.43 1.81
CA ARG A 136 -4.50 -8.29 2.65
C ARG A 136 -3.44 -9.02 1.83
N VAL A 137 -2.24 -9.13 2.38
CA VAL A 137 -1.17 -9.99 1.86
C VAL A 137 -1.58 -11.45 2.01
N ILE A 138 -1.63 -12.17 0.89
CA ILE A 138 -1.95 -13.61 0.83
C ILE A 138 -0.69 -14.47 0.58
N GLU A 139 0.38 -13.90 0.05
CA GLU A 139 1.70 -14.54 -0.13
C GLU A 139 2.82 -13.48 -0.11
N GLY A 140 4.02 -13.85 0.32
CA GLY A 140 5.20 -12.97 0.31
C GLY A 140 5.29 -12.01 1.50
N MET A 141 4.66 -12.30 2.62
CA MET A 141 4.75 -11.47 3.83
C MET A 141 6.19 -11.35 4.35
N GLU A 142 7.00 -12.37 4.15
CA GLU A 142 8.43 -12.40 4.47
C GLU A 142 9.22 -11.31 3.71
N HIS A 143 8.81 -10.96 2.49
CA HIS A 143 9.43 -9.89 1.71
C HIS A 143 9.04 -8.52 2.25
N VAL A 144 7.81 -8.37 2.74
CA VAL A 144 7.37 -7.16 3.45
C VAL A 144 8.19 -7.02 4.74
N ASP A 145 8.36 -8.11 5.51
CA ASP A 145 9.14 -8.09 6.75
C ASP A 145 10.59 -7.66 6.53
N ALA A 146 11.18 -8.02 5.39
CA ALA A 146 12.55 -7.67 5.02
C ALA A 146 12.75 -6.19 4.63
N ILE A 147 11.68 -5.41 4.46
CA ILE A 147 11.75 -3.99 4.10
C ILE A 147 12.56 -3.20 5.14
N VAL A 148 13.54 -2.44 4.66
CA VAL A 148 14.42 -1.61 5.50
C VAL A 148 13.60 -0.64 6.37
N ARG A 149 13.87 -0.65 7.68
CA ARG A 149 13.20 0.19 8.68
C ARG A 149 13.70 1.64 8.66
N GLY A 150 12.83 2.60 9.00
CA GLY A 150 13.16 4.02 9.17
C GLY A 150 12.02 4.99 8.85
N GLU A 151 12.16 6.25 9.30
CA GLU A 151 11.18 7.33 9.09
C GLU A 151 11.85 8.69 8.74
N PRO A 152 12.39 8.87 7.52
CA PRO A 152 12.54 7.88 6.47
C PRO A 152 13.82 7.03 6.61
N PRO A 153 13.88 5.83 6.01
CA PRO A 153 15.11 5.06 5.91
C PRO A 153 16.18 5.80 5.10
N MET A 154 17.46 5.56 5.40
CA MET A 154 18.59 6.15 4.65
C MET A 154 18.64 5.64 3.20
N ASN A 155 18.38 4.35 3.01
CA ASN A 155 18.24 3.70 1.72
C ASN A 155 16.91 2.93 1.73
N PRO A 156 15.79 3.60 1.40
CA PRO A 156 14.48 2.97 1.44
C PRO A 156 14.35 1.94 0.32
N ASP A 157 13.70 0.80 0.63
CA ASP A 157 13.27 -0.13 -0.40
C ASP A 157 12.12 0.45 -1.21
N ARG A 158 11.84 -0.16 -2.37
CA ARG A 158 10.84 0.34 -3.31
C ARG A 158 10.08 -0.80 -3.97
N MET A 159 8.87 -0.48 -4.42
CA MET A 159 8.08 -1.35 -5.28
C MET A 159 8.68 -1.30 -6.67
N LEU A 160 9.41 -2.35 -7.10
CA LEU A 160 10.05 -2.38 -8.42
C LEU A 160 9.02 -2.34 -9.54
N SER A 161 7.92 -3.06 -9.36
CA SER A 161 6.73 -2.95 -10.20
C SER A 161 5.48 -3.32 -9.43
N VAL A 162 4.35 -2.71 -9.78
CA VAL A 162 3.04 -3.07 -9.22
C VAL A 162 2.05 -3.37 -10.34
N LYS A 163 1.48 -4.57 -10.34
CA LYS A 163 0.55 -5.01 -11.39
C LYS A 163 -0.73 -5.60 -10.82
N VAL A 164 -1.81 -5.49 -11.57
CA VAL A 164 -3.01 -6.30 -11.33
C VAL A 164 -2.75 -7.69 -11.90
N ALA A 165 -3.03 -8.75 -11.14
CA ALA A 165 -2.69 -10.12 -11.54
C ALA A 165 -3.40 -10.56 -12.83
N ALA A 166 -4.58 -10.02 -13.12
CA ALA A 166 -5.28 -10.25 -14.38
C ALA A 166 -4.55 -9.70 -15.63
N ASP A 167 -3.65 -8.72 -15.45
CA ASP A 167 -2.91 -8.07 -16.53
C ASP A 167 -1.43 -8.51 -16.58
N ALA A 168 -1.01 -9.44 -15.71
CA ALA A 168 0.38 -9.78 -15.45
C ALA A 168 0.94 -10.92 -16.33
#